data_AF-I1CNY6-F1
#
_entry.id   AF-I1CNY6-F1
#
_cell.length_a   1.000
_cell.length_b   1.000
_cell.length_c   1.000
_cell.angle_alpha   90.00
_cell.angle_beta   90.00
_cell.angle_gamma   90.00
#
_symmetry.space_group_name_H-M   'P 1'
#
loop_
_entity.id
_entity.type
_entity.pdbx_description
1 polymer ?
#
loop_
_entity_poly.entity_id
_entity_poly.type
_entity_poly.pdbx_seq_one_letter_code
_entity_poly.pdbx_strand_id
1 'polypeptide(L)'
;MVVYISGVVSPKERRKKQKIIKDFRVHPHQDKELCSVFCFTVLKDHPRMQGRTRHSALFVKANNFNQPVLSSTISSWLHRRFISLSTTESRVSIRSLASSTALDKGVDLQDIVSLGNWTSSDTFRQHYQQNHMADASFTNTVLAHTEDGTEMFYDADEDWTLD
;
A
#
# COMPACT_ATOMS: atom_id res chain seq x y z
N MET A 1 -8.17 -21.77 -15.51
CA MET A 1 -7.94 -20.74 -16.56
C MET A 1 -6.98 -19.70 -15.99
N VAL A 2 -5.90 -19.35 -16.69
CA VAL A 2 -5.00 -18.24 -16.32
C VAL A 2 -5.33 -17.05 -17.22
N VAL A 3 -5.39 -15.85 -16.67
CA VAL A 3 -5.64 -14.63 -17.47
C VAL A 3 -4.28 -14.01 -17.83
N TYR A 4 -4.04 -13.85 -19.12
CA TYR A 4 -2.87 -13.15 -19.64
C TYR A 4 -3.24 -11.70 -19.91
N ILE A 5 -2.50 -10.76 -19.32
CA ILE A 5 -2.69 -9.34 -19.55
C ILE A 5 -1.42 -8.83 -20.21
N SER A 6 -1.56 -8.36 -21.45
CA SER A 6 -0.46 -7.82 -22.25
C SER A 6 -0.55 -6.30 -22.37
N GLY A 7 0.59 -5.67 -22.63
CA GLY A 7 0.61 -4.25 -22.99
C GLY A 7 0.39 -3.30 -21.83
N VAL A 8 0.63 -3.72 -20.58
CA VAL A 8 0.38 -2.86 -19.42
C VAL A 8 1.51 -1.86 -19.24
N VAL A 9 1.15 -0.59 -19.37
CA VAL A 9 2.06 0.53 -19.19
C VAL A 9 2.28 0.75 -17.70
N SER A 10 3.50 0.51 -17.23
CA SER A 10 3.89 0.77 -15.84
C SER A 10 4.06 2.28 -15.63
N PRO A 11 3.19 2.96 -14.86
CA PRO A 11 3.17 4.43 -14.84
C PRO A 11 4.45 5.05 -14.26
N LYS A 12 5.09 4.34 -13.33
CA LYS A 12 6.26 4.82 -12.58
C LYS A 12 7.59 4.28 -13.10
N GLU A 13 7.58 3.33 -14.03
CA GLU A 13 8.81 2.72 -14.54
C GLU A 13 9.14 3.22 -15.93
N ARG A 14 10.38 3.71 -16.11
CA ARG A 14 10.87 4.21 -17.39
C ARG A 14 12.24 3.63 -17.69
N ARG A 15 12.47 3.26 -18.95
CA ARG A 15 13.79 2.89 -19.47
C ARG A 15 14.13 3.84 -20.60
N LYS A 16 15.27 4.54 -20.51
CA LYS A 16 15.68 5.55 -21.51
C LYS A 16 14.58 6.58 -21.81
N LYS A 17 13.89 7.08 -20.78
CA LYS A 17 12.74 8.02 -20.83
C LYS A 17 11.44 7.45 -21.43
N GLN A 18 11.43 6.22 -21.95
CA GLN A 18 10.23 5.54 -22.43
C GLN A 18 9.53 4.77 -21.30
N LYS A 19 8.20 4.74 -21.30
CA LYS A 19 7.43 3.95 -20.31
C LYS A 19 7.65 2.46 -20.57
N ILE A 20 7.84 1.68 -19.51
CA ILE A 20 8.00 0.24 -19.63
C ILE A 20 6.62 -0.40 -19.82
N ILE A 21 6.52 -1.25 -20.84
CA ILE A 21 5.38 -2.12 -21.08
C ILE A 21 5.71 -3.47 -20.49
N LYS A 22 4.83 -3.97 -19.61
CA LYS A 22 4.95 -5.28 -18.99
C LYS A 22 3.75 -6.13 -19.33
N ASP A 23 4.01 -7.42 -19.47
CA ASP A 23 2.99 -8.44 -19.49
C ASP A 23 2.99 -9.14 -18.14
N PHE A 24 1.81 -9.52 -17.66
CA PHE A 24 1.72 -10.32 -16.44
C PHE A 24 0.59 -11.34 -16.52
N ARG A 25 0.73 -12.38 -15.70
CA ARG A 25 -0.20 -13.50 -15.59
C ARG A 25 -0.93 -13.41 -14.26
N VAL A 26 -2.25 -13.44 -14.31
CA VAL A 26 -3.07 -13.55 -13.10
C VAL A 26 -3.53 -14.99 -12.98
N HIS A 27 -3.07 -15.63 -11.92
CA HIS A 27 -3.39 -17.01 -11.60
C HIS A 27 -4.71 -17.08 -10.82
N PRO A 28 -5.53 -18.12 -11.06
CA PRO A 28 -6.73 -18.33 -10.27
C PRO A 28 -6.36 -18.71 -8.84
N HIS A 29 -7.10 -18.17 -7.88
CA HIS A 29 -7.05 -18.61 -6.49
C HIS A 29 -7.96 -19.82 -6.28
N GLN A 30 -7.63 -20.69 -5.32
CA GLN A 30 -8.42 -21.89 -5.02
C GLN A 30 -9.80 -21.52 -4.45
N ASP A 31 -9.83 -20.58 -3.51
CA ASP A 31 -11.06 -19.97 -3.01
C ASP A 31 -11.66 -19.02 -4.07
N LYS A 32 -12.89 -19.31 -4.49
CA LYS A 32 -13.63 -18.55 -5.50
C LYS A 32 -13.97 -17.13 -5.04
N GLU A 33 -14.20 -16.91 -3.76
CA GLU A 33 -14.56 -15.58 -3.23
C GLU A 33 -13.35 -14.62 -3.27
N LEU A 34 -12.15 -15.18 -3.18
CA LEU A 34 -10.89 -14.44 -3.29
C LEU A 34 -10.29 -14.45 -4.71
N CYS A 35 -10.87 -15.24 -5.63
CA CYS A 35 -10.31 -15.45 -6.96
C CYS A 35 -10.66 -14.33 -7.94
N SER A 36 -9.71 -13.43 -8.17
CA SER A 36 -9.84 -12.34 -9.15
C SER A 36 -10.10 -12.84 -10.58
N VAL A 37 -9.50 -13.97 -10.98
CA VAL A 37 -9.77 -14.60 -12.29
C VAL A 37 -11.22 -15.05 -12.39
N PHE A 38 -11.74 -15.69 -11.35
CA PHE A 38 -13.13 -16.13 -11.31
C PHE A 38 -14.09 -14.94 -11.37
N CYS A 39 -13.86 -13.92 -10.54
CA CYS A 39 -14.64 -12.68 -10.55
C CYS A 39 -14.64 -12.02 -11.94
N PHE A 40 -13.47 -11.94 -12.59
CA PHE A 40 -13.36 -11.44 -13.95
C PHE A 40 -14.14 -12.28 -14.96
N THR A 41 -14.08 -13.61 -14.89
CA THR A 41 -14.85 -14.47 -15.80
C THR A 41 -16.34 -14.27 -15.67
N VAL A 42 -16.85 -14.22 -14.43
CA VAL A 42 -18.27 -13.96 -14.16
C VAL A 42 -18.69 -12.62 -14.75
N LEU A 43 -17.88 -11.57 -14.55
CA LEU A 43 -18.16 -10.25 -15.10
C LEU A 43 -18.11 -10.24 -16.64
N LYS A 44 -17.10 -10.87 -17.25
CA LYS A 44 -16.93 -10.94 -18.71
C LYS A 44 -18.10 -11.67 -19.38
N ASP A 45 -18.53 -12.78 -18.80
CA ASP A 45 -19.55 -13.67 -19.38
C ASP A 45 -20.99 -13.22 -19.06
N HIS A 46 -21.15 -12.21 -18.21
CA HIS A 46 -22.44 -11.66 -17.87
C HIS A 46 -23.19 -11.14 -19.11
N PRO A 47 -24.48 -11.49 -19.33
CA PRO A 47 -25.23 -11.11 -20.53
C PRO A 47 -25.22 -9.60 -20.82
N ARG A 48 -25.28 -8.76 -19.78
CA ARG A 48 -25.24 -7.29 -19.92
C ARG A 48 -23.87 -6.74 -20.34
N MET A 49 -22.82 -7.56 -20.32
CA MET A 49 -21.47 -7.22 -20.76
C MET A 49 -21.18 -7.72 -22.18
N GLN A 50 -22.07 -8.56 -22.74
CA GLN A 50 -21.99 -9.01 -24.13
C GLN A 50 -22.21 -7.81 -25.08
N GLY A 51 -21.36 -7.68 -26.10
CA GLY A 51 -21.41 -6.58 -27.06
C GLY A 51 -20.58 -5.34 -26.70
N ARG A 52 -19.90 -5.33 -25.53
CA ARG A 52 -18.92 -4.27 -25.23
C ARG A 52 -17.70 -4.37 -26.13
N THR A 53 -17.15 -3.23 -26.54
CA THR A 53 -15.96 -3.18 -27.40
C THR A 53 -14.73 -3.75 -26.68
N ARG A 54 -13.80 -4.35 -27.45
CA ARG A 54 -12.58 -5.01 -26.95
C ARG A 54 -11.63 -4.10 -26.15
N HIS A 55 -11.85 -2.79 -26.15
CA HIS A 55 -11.05 -1.79 -25.43
C HIS A 55 -11.88 -0.96 -24.43
N SER A 56 -13.04 -1.48 -24.05
CA SER A 56 -13.91 -0.82 -23.07
C SER A 56 -13.36 -0.93 -21.65
N ALA A 57 -13.69 0.05 -20.80
CA ALA A 57 -13.20 0.08 -19.42
C ALA A 57 -13.61 -1.17 -18.63
N LEU A 58 -12.68 -1.73 -17.85
CA LEU A 58 -12.92 -2.92 -17.03
C LEU A 58 -13.88 -2.62 -15.87
N PHE A 59 -13.64 -1.52 -15.15
CA PHE A 59 -14.48 -1.09 -14.03
C PHE A 59 -15.65 -0.27 -14.55
N VAL A 60 -16.86 -0.78 -14.37
CA VAL A 60 -18.10 -0.15 -14.84
C VAL A 60 -19.13 -0.06 -13.72
N LYS A 61 -20.08 0.87 -13.87
CA LYS A 61 -21.17 1.01 -12.89
C LYS A 61 -22.16 -0.15 -13.05
N ALA A 62 -22.61 -0.72 -11.93
CA ALA A 62 -23.58 -1.83 -11.94
C ALA A 62 -24.95 -1.44 -12.50
N ASN A 63 -25.34 -0.16 -12.40
CA ASN A 63 -26.57 0.36 -12.98
C ASN A 63 -26.41 0.87 -14.42
N ASN A 64 -25.18 1.05 -14.90
CA ASN A 64 -24.89 1.50 -16.26
C ASN A 64 -23.51 1.01 -16.73
N PHE A 65 -23.49 -0.15 -17.39
CA PHE A 65 -22.27 -0.83 -17.84
C PHE A 65 -21.54 -0.13 -18.99
N ASN A 66 -22.17 0.88 -19.59
CA ASN A 66 -21.53 1.72 -20.62
C ASN A 66 -20.68 2.84 -19.99
N GLN A 67 -20.88 3.12 -18.69
CA GLN A 67 -20.13 4.15 -17.99
C GLN A 67 -18.98 3.54 -17.17
N PRO A 68 -17.73 3.99 -17.40
CA PRO A 68 -16.62 3.61 -16.55
C PRO A 68 -16.80 4.18 -15.13
N VAL A 69 -16.28 3.45 -14.14
CA VAL A 69 -16.13 3.98 -12.79
C VAL A 69 -14.93 4.92 -12.77
N LEU A 70 -15.11 6.11 -12.21
CA LEU A 70 -14.03 7.08 -12.06
C LEU A 70 -13.04 6.64 -10.98
N SER A 71 -11.76 6.99 -11.16
CA SER A 71 -10.71 6.72 -10.17
C SER A 71 -11.03 7.32 -8.79
N SER A 72 -11.67 8.50 -8.75
CA SER A 72 -12.12 9.14 -7.51
C SER A 72 -13.18 8.31 -6.77
N THR A 73 -14.07 7.65 -7.51
CA THR A 73 -15.10 6.77 -6.95
C THR A 73 -14.45 5.51 -6.36
N ILE A 74 -13.54 4.87 -7.10
CA ILE A 74 -12.79 3.70 -6.62
C ILE A 74 -11.99 4.07 -5.35
N SER A 75 -11.28 5.20 -5.39
CA SER A 75 -10.53 5.72 -4.24
C SER A 75 -11.44 5.92 -3.02
N SER A 76 -12.61 6.52 -3.21
CA SER A 76 -13.58 6.72 -2.12
C SER A 76 -14.06 5.41 -1.51
N TRP A 77 -14.33 4.39 -2.33
CA TRP A 77 -14.71 3.06 -1.83
C TRP A 77 -13.58 2.42 -1.04
N LEU A 78 -12.36 2.45 -1.56
CA LEU A 78 -11.19 1.89 -0.91
C LEU A 78 -10.92 2.57 0.45
N HIS A 79 -10.94 3.89 0.51
CA HIS A 79 -10.70 4.62 1.76
C HIS A 79 -11.82 4.43 2.78
N ARG A 80 -13.09 4.54 2.37
CA ARG A 80 -14.23 4.53 3.32
C ARG A 80 -14.69 3.14 3.75
N ARG A 81 -14.38 2.11 2.97
CA ARG A 81 -14.89 0.76 3.23
C ARG A 81 -13.80 -0.25 3.49
N PHE A 82 -12.61 -0.08 2.93
CA PHE A 82 -11.55 -1.07 3.10
C PHE A 82 -10.56 -0.63 4.18
N ILE A 83 -9.89 0.51 3.98
CA ILE A 83 -8.85 0.99 4.91
C ILE A 83 -9.43 1.21 6.31
N SER A 84 -10.61 1.81 6.41
CA SER A 84 -11.28 2.06 7.69
C SER A 84 -11.69 0.80 8.45
N LEU A 85 -11.80 -0.36 7.79
CA LEU A 85 -12.05 -1.64 8.45
C LEU A 85 -10.76 -2.32 8.92
N SER A 86 -9.62 -1.96 8.31
CA SER A 86 -8.33 -2.59 8.58
C SER A 86 -7.49 -1.84 9.61
N THR A 87 -7.70 -0.54 9.77
CA THR A 87 -6.96 0.29 10.74
C THR A 87 -7.74 1.54 11.12
N THR A 88 -7.51 2.04 12.34
CA THR A 88 -7.98 3.35 12.83
C THR A 88 -7.00 4.48 12.49
N GLU A 89 -5.81 4.15 12.01
CA GLU A 89 -4.77 5.12 11.71
C GLU A 89 -5.11 5.96 10.48
N SER A 90 -4.85 7.26 10.58
CA SER A 90 -5.08 8.18 9.48
C SER A 90 -3.97 8.09 8.43
N ARG A 91 -4.28 8.42 7.17
CA ARG A 91 -3.33 8.53 6.04
C ARG A 91 -2.60 7.23 5.65
N VAL A 92 -3.08 6.08 6.13
CA VAL A 92 -2.54 4.79 5.72
C VAL A 92 -2.97 4.48 4.28
N SER A 93 -2.05 3.92 3.49
CA SER A 93 -2.33 3.44 2.14
C SER A 93 -2.54 1.93 2.12
N ILE A 94 -3.40 1.43 1.21
CA ILE A 94 -3.60 -0.02 1.03
C ILE A 94 -2.29 -0.75 0.77
N ARG A 95 -1.40 -0.13 -0.02
CA ARG A 95 -0.08 -0.69 -0.31
C ARG A 95 0.72 -0.94 0.96
N SER A 96 0.75 0.04 1.84
CA SER A 96 1.45 -0.05 3.13
C SER A 96 0.86 -1.16 4.01
N LEU A 97 -0.47 -1.23 4.15
CA LEU A 97 -1.14 -2.27 4.91
C LEU A 97 -0.84 -3.66 4.35
N ALA A 98 -1.12 -3.86 3.06
CA ALA A 98 -0.96 -5.16 2.41
C ALA A 98 0.49 -5.66 2.49
N SER A 99 1.48 -4.79 2.26
CA SER A 99 2.89 -5.16 2.36
C SER A 99 3.36 -5.40 3.78
N SER A 100 2.87 -4.63 4.78
CA SER A 100 3.19 -4.89 6.18
C SER A 100 2.63 -6.25 6.62
N THR A 101 1.37 -6.54 6.29
CA THR A 101 0.75 -7.85 6.55
C THR A 101 1.46 -8.99 5.81
N ALA A 102 1.90 -8.77 4.56
CA ALA A 102 2.66 -9.76 3.81
C ALA A 102 4.00 -10.08 4.50
N LEU A 103 4.69 -9.05 5.02
CA LEU A 103 5.92 -9.24 5.79
C LEU A 103 5.67 -10.05 7.06
N ASP A 104 4.59 -9.75 7.80
CA ASP A 104 4.22 -10.50 9.01
C ASP A 104 3.90 -11.97 8.71
N LYS A 105 3.40 -12.26 7.50
CA LYS A 105 3.12 -13.61 7.01
C LYS A 105 4.34 -14.29 6.41
N GLY A 106 5.53 -13.68 6.49
CA GLY A 106 6.80 -14.27 6.09
C GLY A 106 7.14 -14.13 4.60
N VAL A 107 6.47 -13.23 3.87
CA VAL A 107 6.89 -12.89 2.51
C VAL A 107 8.22 -12.14 2.58
N ASP A 108 9.17 -12.50 1.71
CA ASP A 108 10.50 -11.93 1.71
C ASP A 108 10.47 -10.40 1.51
N LEU A 109 11.35 -9.71 2.24
CA LEU A 109 11.41 -8.25 2.23
C LEU A 109 11.82 -7.71 0.86
N GLN A 110 12.75 -8.37 0.16
CA GLN A 110 13.18 -7.92 -1.17
C GLN A 110 12.08 -8.12 -2.19
N ASP A 111 11.31 -9.20 -2.08
CA ASP A 111 10.11 -9.40 -2.91
C ASP A 111 9.07 -8.30 -2.64
N ILE A 112 8.82 -7.97 -1.37
CA ILE A 112 7.92 -6.88 -0.99
C ILE A 112 8.40 -5.52 -1.54
N VAL A 113 9.69 -5.22 -1.46
CA VAL A 113 10.28 -3.98 -1.97
C VAL A 113 10.19 -3.89 -3.49
N SER A 114 10.51 -4.98 -4.16
CA SER A 114 10.43 -5.11 -5.62
C SER A 114 8.99 -4.97 -6.11
N LEU A 115 8.06 -5.74 -5.55
CA LEU A 115 6.63 -5.72 -5.93
C LEU A 115 5.93 -4.41 -5.52
N GLY A 116 6.31 -3.81 -4.40
CA GLY A 116 5.84 -2.50 -3.95
C GLY A 116 6.36 -1.34 -4.80
N ASN A 117 7.38 -1.59 -5.64
CA ASN A 117 8.11 -0.59 -6.41
C ASN A 117 8.64 0.53 -5.50
N TRP A 118 9.31 0.15 -4.42
CA TRP A 118 10.04 1.05 -3.54
C TRP A 118 11.51 1.16 -3.95
N THR A 119 12.09 2.32 -3.71
CA THR A 119 13.49 2.60 -4.08
C THR A 119 14.48 1.79 -3.25
N SER A 120 14.15 1.49 -2.00
CA SER A 120 14.97 0.70 -1.08
C SER A 120 14.11 0.05 0.01
N SER A 121 14.68 -0.95 0.69
CA SER A 121 14.11 -1.51 1.92
C SER A 121 13.93 -0.48 3.02
N ASP A 122 14.86 0.47 3.14
CA ASP A 122 14.79 1.51 4.17
C ASP A 122 13.60 2.44 3.93
N THR A 123 13.36 2.79 2.67
CA THR A 123 12.17 3.56 2.27
C THR A 123 10.90 2.86 2.73
N PHE A 124 10.82 1.54 2.55
CA PHE A 124 9.67 0.76 3.03
C PHE A 124 9.56 0.78 4.54
N ARG A 125 10.61 0.39 5.26
CA ARG A 125 10.60 0.27 6.73
C ARG A 125 10.25 1.58 7.42
N GLN A 126 10.82 2.69 6.97
CA GLN A 126 10.66 3.99 7.63
C GLN A 126 9.32 4.67 7.33
N HIS A 127 8.74 4.45 6.14
CA HIS A 127 7.58 5.23 5.69
C HIS A 127 6.32 4.41 5.39
N TYR A 128 6.43 3.10 5.29
CA TYR A 128 5.35 2.24 4.81
C TYR A 128 5.14 0.97 5.64
N GLN A 129 6.09 0.55 6.48
CA GLN A 129 5.89 -0.57 7.40
C GLN A 129 5.16 -0.08 8.66
N GLN A 130 3.90 -0.47 8.82
CA GLN A 130 3.08 0.01 9.94
C GLN A 130 3.50 -0.62 11.28
N ASN A 131 3.95 -1.88 11.26
CA ASN A 131 4.23 -2.63 12.48
C ASN A 131 5.53 -2.23 13.19
N HIS A 132 6.36 -1.37 12.59
CA HIS A 132 7.69 -1.06 13.14
C HIS A 132 7.66 -0.04 14.29
N MET A 133 6.63 0.81 14.37
CA MET A 133 6.55 1.86 15.42
C MET A 133 5.63 1.52 16.59
N ALA A 134 4.79 0.48 16.47
CA ALA A 134 3.87 0.09 17.54
C ALA A 134 4.58 -0.55 18.75
N ASP A 135 5.77 -1.12 18.57
CA ASP A 135 6.54 -1.79 19.64
C ASP A 135 7.61 -0.89 20.29
N ALA A 136 7.96 0.24 19.67
CA ALA A 136 8.97 1.15 20.20
C ALA A 136 8.31 2.18 21.12
N SER A 137 8.26 1.91 22.42
CA SER A 137 7.94 2.94 23.42
C SER A 137 9.11 3.93 23.51
N PHE A 138 9.14 4.89 22.60
CA PHE A 138 10.16 5.94 22.55
C PHE A 138 10.34 6.61 23.90
N THR A 139 9.24 6.88 24.61
CA THR A 139 9.26 7.47 25.95
C THR A 139 9.99 6.57 26.95
N ASN A 140 9.72 5.27 26.97
CA ASN A 140 10.43 4.35 27.88
C ASN A 140 11.89 4.19 27.49
N THR A 141 12.23 4.18 26.19
CA THR A 141 13.61 4.09 25.70
C THR A 141 14.43 5.33 26.04
N VAL A 142 13.84 6.53 25.94
CA VAL A 142 14.51 7.79 26.29
C VAL A 142 14.64 7.95 27.80
N LEU A 143 13.61 7.60 28.57
CA LEU A 143 13.65 7.66 30.04
C LEU A 143 14.57 6.61 30.67
N ALA A 144 14.78 5.46 30.01
CA ALA A 144 15.76 4.46 30.46
C ALA A 144 17.22 4.93 30.30
N HIS A 145 17.48 5.95 29.47
CA HIS A 145 18.82 6.53 29.30
C HIS A 145 19.15 7.63 30.32
N THR A 146 18.17 8.14 31.07
CA THR A 146 18.39 9.17 32.08
C THR A 146 18.79 8.63 33.47
N GLU A 147 18.84 7.30 33.65
CA GLU A 147 19.15 6.70 34.96
C GLU A 147 20.65 6.43 35.21
N ASP A 148 21.53 6.54 34.19
CA ASP A 148 22.96 6.15 34.32
C ASP A 148 23.97 7.29 34.07
N GLY A 149 23.52 8.53 34.14
CA GLY A 149 24.39 9.69 33.99
C GLY A 149 23.79 10.89 34.69
N THR A 150 24.43 11.31 35.77
CA THR A 150 24.14 12.52 36.54
C THR A 150 24.18 13.76 35.62
N GLU A 151 23.09 14.05 34.91
CA GLU A 151 22.92 15.33 34.23
C GLU A 151 22.65 16.40 35.28
N MET A 152 23.74 16.99 35.77
CA MET A 152 23.72 18.23 36.53
C MET A 152 23.18 19.34 35.61
N PHE A 153 21.88 19.64 35.74
CA PHE A 153 21.34 20.88 35.21
C PHE A 153 21.93 22.03 36.03
N TYR A 154 22.83 22.81 35.42
CA TYR A 154 23.30 24.07 35.99
C TYR A 154 22.24 25.13 35.66
N ASP A 155 21.50 25.57 36.67
CA ASP A 155 20.67 26.77 36.57
C ASP A 155 21.60 27.98 36.36
N ALA A 156 21.26 28.80 35.37
CA ALA A 156 22.06 29.95 34.94
C ALA A 156 21.90 31.19 35.85
N ASP A 157 21.65 30.97 37.15
CA ASP A 157 21.38 32.03 38.11
C ASP A 157 22.34 31.96 39.31
N GLU A 158 23.64 32.15 39.06
CA GLU A 158 24.58 32.59 40.09
C GLU A 158 25.20 33.94 39.69
N ASP A 159 24.47 34.99 40.11
CA ASP A 159 24.91 36.29 40.62
C ASP A 159 26.32 36.78 40.23
N TRP A 160 26.38 37.67 39.24
CA TRP A 160 27.56 38.50 38.97
C TRP A 160 27.49 39.78 39.83
N THR A 161 27.79 39.70 41.12
CA THR A 161 28.18 40.89 41.89
C THR A 161 29.66 41.17 41.65
N LEU A 162 29.94 42.14 40.78
CA LEU A 162 31.25 42.77 40.62
C LEU A 162 31.44 43.81 41.73
N ASP A 163 32.29 43.50 42.71
CA ASP A 163 33.06 44.50 43.46
C ASP A 163 34.45 44.65 42.83
#